data_AF-A0A679HX92-F1
#
_entry.id   AF-A0A679HX92-F1
#
_cell.length_a   1.000
_cell.length_b   1.000
_cell.length_c   1.000
_cell.angle_alpha   90.00
_cell.angle_beta   90.00
_cell.angle_gamma   90.00
#
_symmetry.space_group_name_H-M   'P 1'
#
loop_
_entity.id
_entity.type
_entity.pdbx_description
1 polymer ?
#
loop_
_entity_poly.entity_id
_entity_poly.type
_entity_poly.pdbx_seq_one_letter_code
_entity_poly.pdbx_strand_id
1 'polypeptide(L)'
;MVGREAGTGEGRGRDGLPEDRILAVVQYDLWMPIEEVMEHIPDMSWTQLFLGVDILSRRGDVELRRKGFTYMVRLAQFSGHKRGEDGAAHHDHR
;
A
#
# COMPACT_ATOMS: atom_id res chain seq x y z
N MET A 1 25.28 36.37 7.97
CA MET A 1 26.25 35.28 7.74
C MET A 1 26.63 34.71 9.08
N VAL A 2 26.17 33.49 9.38
CA VAL A 2 26.56 32.43 10.35
C VAL A 2 25.26 31.62 10.41
N GLY A 3 25.10 30.47 9.76
CA GLY A 3 25.82 29.22 9.93
C GLY A 3 24.71 28.16 9.97
N ARG A 4 24.74 27.23 9.02
CA ARG A 4 23.79 26.11 8.87
C ARG A 4 23.86 25.18 10.07
N GLU A 5 22.72 24.71 10.54
CA GLU A 5 22.61 23.39 11.17
C GLU A 5 21.30 22.76 10.64
N ALA A 6 21.42 22.07 9.51
CA ALA A 6 20.39 21.13 9.08
C ALA A 6 20.39 19.98 10.09
N GLY A 7 19.30 19.85 10.84
CA GLY A 7 19.04 18.67 11.66
C GLY A 7 18.71 17.48 10.77
N THR A 8 19.76 16.87 10.22
CA THR A 8 19.76 15.54 9.60
C THR A 8 19.35 14.51 10.66
N GLY A 9 18.11 14.04 10.59
CA GLY A 9 17.69 12.80 11.23
C GLY A 9 18.02 11.63 10.32
N GLU A 10 19.29 11.24 10.24
CA GLU A 10 19.73 9.97 9.64
C GLU A 10 19.41 8.80 10.60
N GLY A 11 18.92 7.69 10.04
CA GLY A 11 19.24 6.36 10.58
C GLY A 11 18.18 5.61 11.38
N ARG A 12 17.02 5.33 10.78
CA ARG A 12 16.37 4.01 10.96
C ARG A 12 16.23 3.40 9.57
N GLY A 13 16.70 2.16 9.42
CA GLY A 13 16.97 1.53 8.13
C GLY A 13 15.88 1.78 7.10
N ARG A 14 16.29 1.91 5.84
CA ARG A 14 15.43 1.79 4.66
C ARG A 14 14.85 0.36 4.51
N ASP A 15 14.87 -0.42 5.59
CA ASP A 15 14.36 -1.77 5.73
C ASP A 15 12.96 -1.66 6.38
N GLY A 16 12.09 -0.88 5.75
CA GLY A 16 10.66 -1.01 6.00
C GLY A 16 10.23 -2.44 5.71
N LEU A 17 9.10 -2.86 6.27
CA LEU A 17 8.54 -4.17 5.93
C LEU A 17 8.40 -4.26 4.40
N PRO A 18 8.50 -5.45 3.77
CA PRO A 18 8.30 -5.60 2.33
C PRO A 18 7.10 -4.81 1.79
N GLU A 19 6.02 -4.78 2.56
CA GLU A 19 4.79 -4.04 2.37
C GLU A 19 5.01 -2.53 2.21
N ASP A 20 5.77 -1.90 3.11
CA ASP A 20 6.02 -0.46 3.09
C ASP A 20 6.79 -0.06 1.82
N ARG A 21 7.72 -0.92 1.41
CA ARG A 21 8.53 -0.71 0.20
C ARG A 21 7.68 -0.86 -1.06
N ILE A 22 6.78 -1.84 -1.08
CA ILE A 22 5.82 -2.03 -2.18
C ILE A 22 4.89 -0.81 -2.28
N LEU A 23 4.33 -0.35 -1.16
CA LEU A 23 3.47 0.83 -1.12
C LEU A 23 4.18 2.11 -1.59
N ALA A 24 5.48 2.23 -1.34
CA ALA A 24 6.26 3.38 -1.82
C ALA A 24 6.43 3.43 -3.34
N VAL A 25 6.33 2.29 -4.03
CA VAL A 25 6.49 2.18 -5.49
C VAL A 25 5.15 2.26 -6.21
N VAL A 26 4.11 1.62 -5.67
CA VAL A 26 2.81 1.56 -6.32
C VAL A 26 2.14 2.94 -6.25
N GLN A 27 1.80 3.49 -7.42
CA GLN A 27 1.18 4.82 -7.53
C GLN A 27 -0.35 4.75 -7.47
N TYR A 28 -0.96 5.83 -6.99
CA TYR A 28 -2.41 5.99 -7.01
C TYR A 28 -2.90 6.14 -8.46
N ASP A 29 -4.01 5.46 -8.80
CA ASP A 29 -4.67 5.46 -10.12
C ASP A 29 -3.93 4.78 -11.30
N LEU A 30 -2.76 4.17 -11.11
CA LEU A 30 -2.05 3.43 -12.16
C LEU A 30 -1.92 1.94 -11.84
N TRP A 31 -2.32 1.10 -12.80
CA TRP A 31 -2.05 -0.33 -12.76
C TRP A 31 -0.63 -0.60 -13.23
N MET A 32 0.17 -1.23 -12.38
CA MET A 32 1.57 -1.59 -12.65
C MET A 32 1.72 -3.12 -12.69
N PRO A 33 2.46 -3.70 -13.65
CA PRO A 33 2.84 -5.11 -13.64
C PRO A 33 3.69 -5.44 -12.40
N ILE A 34 3.48 -6.61 -11.81
CA ILE A 34 4.23 -7.04 -10.63
C ILE A 34 5.73 -7.17 -10.91
N GLU A 35 6.10 -7.45 -12.16
CA GLU A 35 7.48 -7.46 -12.64
C GLU A 35 8.15 -6.08 -12.54
N GLU A 36 7.41 -5.00 -12.86
CA GLU A 36 7.92 -3.62 -12.79
C GLU A 36 8.19 -3.19 -11.34
N VAL A 37 7.39 -3.68 -10.39
CA VAL A 37 7.65 -3.46 -8.95
C VAL A 37 9.02 -4.01 -8.55
N MET A 38 9.44 -5.16 -9.10
CA MET A 38 10.78 -5.71 -8.85
C MET A 38 11.90 -4.90 -9.47
N GLU A 39 11.68 -4.26 -10.62
CA GLU A 39 12.68 -3.38 -11.23
C GLU A 39 12.96 -2.16 -10.33
N HIS A 40 11.96 -1.69 -9.58
CA HIS A 40 12.10 -0.62 -8.60
C HIS A 40 12.68 -1.07 -7.25
N ILE A 41 12.60 -2.35 -6.93
CA ILE A 41 13.06 -2.92 -5.65
C ILE A 41 13.96 -4.15 -5.92
N PRO A 42 15.17 -3.94 -6.49
CA PRO A 42 15.99 -5.04 -7.03
C PRO A 42 16.53 -6.01 -5.97
N ASP A 43 16.52 -5.63 -4.70
CA ASP A 43 16.93 -6.45 -3.55
C ASP A 43 15.76 -7.26 -2.94
N MET A 44 14.55 -7.14 -3.49
CA MET A 44 13.39 -7.93 -3.07
C MET A 44 13.26 -9.20 -3.90
N SER A 45 13.12 -10.34 -3.21
CA SER A 45 12.82 -11.61 -3.89
C SER A 45 11.35 -11.69 -4.32
N TRP A 46 11.08 -12.49 -5.35
CA TRP A 46 9.71 -12.82 -5.78
C TRP A 46 8.82 -13.27 -4.61
N THR A 47 9.33 -14.14 -3.73
CA THR A 47 8.57 -14.63 -2.58
C THR A 47 8.20 -13.51 -1.62
N GLN A 48 9.12 -12.59 -1.32
CA GLN A 48 8.85 -11.43 -0.46
C GLN A 48 7.82 -10.49 -1.11
N LEU A 49 7.94 -10.24 -2.41
CA LEU A 49 6.99 -9.42 -3.15
C LEU A 49 5.59 -10.03 -3.12
N PHE A 50 5.45 -11.31 -3.46
CA PHE A 50 4.15 -12.00 -3.45
C PHE A 50 3.52 -12.04 -2.06
N LEU A 51 4.30 -12.30 -1.01
CA LEU A 51 3.81 -12.28 0.37
C LEU A 51 3.38 -10.87 0.78
N GLY A 52 4.18 -9.85 0.48
CA GLY A 52 3.85 -8.46 0.79
C GLY A 52 2.59 -7.99 0.07
N VAL A 53 2.45 -8.31 -1.23
CA VAL A 53 1.25 -8.01 -2.02
C VAL A 53 0.02 -8.78 -1.50
N ASP A 54 0.15 -10.06 -1.12
CA ASP A 54 -0.95 -10.82 -0.52
C ASP A 54 -1.43 -10.20 0.80
N ILE A 55 -0.49 -9.79 1.67
CA ILE A 55 -0.80 -9.11 2.94
C ILE A 55 -1.51 -7.77 2.68
N LEU A 56 -0.97 -6.93 1.81
CA LEU A 56 -1.56 -5.64 1.44
C LEU A 56 -2.94 -5.80 0.79
N SER A 57 -3.10 -6.81 -0.07
CA SER A 57 -4.37 -7.12 -0.74
C SER A 57 -5.44 -7.52 0.26
N ARG A 58 -5.10 -8.39 1.22
CA ARG A 58 -6.03 -8.80 2.30
C ARG A 58 -6.40 -7.66 3.24
N ARG A 59 -5.52 -6.68 3.42
CA ARG A 59 -5.79 -5.44 4.18
C ARG A 59 -6.65 -4.44 3.42
N GLY A 60 -6.74 -4.60 2.10
CA GLY A 60 -7.40 -3.63 1.22
C GLY A 60 -6.56 -2.40 0.94
N ASP A 61 -5.24 -2.47 1.12
CA ASP A 61 -4.31 -1.38 0.80
C ASP A 61 -3.96 -1.36 -0.69
N VAL A 62 -3.96 -2.53 -1.34
CA VAL A 62 -3.73 -2.68 -2.79
C VAL A 62 -4.81 -3.53 -3.44
N GLU A 63 -5.04 -3.31 -4.72
CA GLU A 63 -5.83 -4.20 -5.56
C GLU A 63 -4.90 -5.01 -6.47
N LEU A 64 -5.16 -6.31 -6.56
CA LEU A 64 -4.48 -7.23 -7.46
C LEU A 64 -5.44 -7.71 -8.54
N ARG A 65 -5.03 -7.64 -9.81
CA ARG A 65 -5.77 -8.22 -10.94
C ARG A 65 -4.87 -9.04 -11.83
N ARG A 66 -5.33 -10.21 -12.25
CA ARG A 66 -4.64 -10.99 -13.27
C ARG A 66 -4.99 -10.48 -14.66
N LYS A 67 -3.98 -10.18 -15.48
CA LYS A 67 -4.14 -9.78 -16.88
C LYS A 67 -3.30 -10.69 -17.76
N GLY A 68 -3.93 -11.74 -18.31
CA GLY A 68 -3.22 -12.79 -19.06
C GLY A 68 -2.27 -13.59 -18.17
N PHE A 69 -0.96 -13.45 -18.42
CA PHE A 69 0.10 -14.16 -17.71
C PHE A 69 0.79 -13.33 -16.62
N THR A 70 0.46 -12.04 -16.48
CA THR A 70 1.01 -11.16 -15.43
C THR A 70 -0.06 -10.77 -14.40
N TYR A 71 0.40 -10.35 -13.23
CA TYR A 71 -0.42 -9.69 -12.22
C TYR A 71 -0.19 -8.18 -12.28
N MET A 72 -1.29 -7.44 -12.30
CA MET A 72 -1.29 -6.00 -12.19
C MET A 72 -1.65 -5.63 -10.75
N VAL A 73 -0.87 -4.72 -10.15
CA VAL A 73 -1.09 -4.17 -8.82
C VAL A 73 -1.35 -2.66 -8.93
N ARG A 74 -2.23 -2.15 -8.06
CA ARG A 74 -2.42 -0.70 -7.84
C ARG A 74 -2.76 -0.44 -6.39
N LEU A 75 -2.62 0.80 -5.92
CA LEU A 75 -3.19 1.20 -4.64
C LEU A 75 -4.71 1.04 -4.70
N ALA A 76 -5.30 0.49 -3.63
CA ALA A 76 -6.73 0.48 -3.49
C ALA A 76 -7.21 1.92 -3.34
N GLN A 77 -8.24 2.30 -4.10
CA GLN A 77 -8.92 3.55 -3.81
C GLN A 77 -9.58 3.37 -2.45
N PHE A 78 -9.31 4.28 -1.50
CA PHE A 78 -10.09 4.41 -0.28
C PHE A 78 -11.53 4.73 -0.67
N SER A 79 -12.27 3.73 -1.11
CA SER A 79 -13.71 3.76 -1.17
C SER A 79 -14.13 3.65 0.28
N GLY A 80 -14.34 4.81 0.90
CA GLY A 80 -14.61 4.98 2.32
C GLY A 80 -15.42 3.81 2.85
N HIS A 81 -14.78 2.96 3.63
CA HIS A 81 -15.46 1.94 4.39
C HIS A 81 -16.49 2.69 5.23
N LYS A 82 -17.77 2.63 4.81
CA LYS A 82 -18.90 3.02 5.65
C LYS A 82 -18.83 2.14 6.89
N ARG A 83 -18.11 2.62 7.91
CA ARG A 83 -18.09 2.04 9.24
C ARG A 83 -19.41 2.42 9.90
N GLY A 84 -20.43 1.61 9.64
CA GLY A 84 -21.64 1.46 10.45
C GLY A 84 -22.60 2.65 10.53
N GLU A 85 -23.49 2.77 9.55
CA GLU A 85 -24.88 3.19 9.82
C GLU A 85 -25.67 1.91 10.11
N ASP A 86 -25.57 1.38 11.33
CA ASP A 86 -26.48 0.34 11.82
C ASP A 86 -26.60 0.49 13.34
N GLY A 87 -27.68 1.11 13.79
CA GLY A 87 -27.94 1.30 15.22
C GLY A 87 -29.06 2.27 15.58
N ALA A 88 -30.31 1.82 15.38
CA ALA A 88 -31.52 2.23 16.11
C ALA A 88 -32.18 3.58 15.76
N ALA A 89 -32.91 3.57 14.64
CA ALA A 89 -34.24 4.18 14.66
C ALA A 89 -35.20 3.20 15.36
N HIS A 90 -35.61 3.50 16.59
CA HIS A 90 -36.87 2.99 17.13
C HIS A 90 -37.64 4.18 17.70
N HIS A 91 -38.69 4.54 16.97
CA HIS A 91 -39.75 5.41 17.42
C HIS A 91 -40.28 4.95 18.78
N ASP A 92 -40.37 5.86 19.74
CA ASP A 92 -41.42 5.80 20.75
C ASP A 92 -41.90 7.21 21.07
N HIS A 93 -43.02 7.58 20.46
CA HIS A 93 -43.85 8.70 20.86
C HIS A 93 -45.25 8.13 21.08
N ARG A 94 -45.57 7.79 22.32
CA ARG A 94 -46.93 7.95 22.84
C ARG A 94 -46.97 8.08 24.35
#